data_AF-A0A9X3EVF8-F1
#
_entry.id   AF-A0A9X3EVF8-F1
#
_cell.length_a   1.000
_cell.length_b   1.000
_cell.length_c   1.000
_cell.angle_alpha   90.00
_cell.angle_beta   90.00
_cell.angle_gamma   90.00
#
_symmetry.space_group_name_H-M   'P 1'
#
loop_
_entity.id
_entity.type
_entity.pdbx_description
1 polymer ?
#
loop_
_entity_poly.entity_id
_entity_poly.type
_entity_poly.pdbx_seq_one_letter_code
_entity_poly.pdbx_strand_id
1 'polypeptide(L)'
;MRPIEGEVLHADHVASLSGEAFFLQVLFHELSHSLGPAFVGGDPKGKDKVDVRVALEASYSPLEEAKADVMGAFNVLYMIEKGELPAELKDKVLLSYFAGLFRSARFGVAEAHGRGAALQLNRFLAAGAVTPDSASGKFKVDLAKLEQAISDLVRDICLIQHSGDKVAADKLLDEHGKITPLLQAALDKLGNIPVDIRPSYPLAGEILPQ
;
A
#
# COMPACT_ATOMS: atom_id res chain seq x y z
N MET A 1 -5.99 -10.06 8.27
CA MET A 1 -4.61 -9.61 8.50
C MET A 1 -3.72 -10.69 9.11
N ARG A 2 -3.88 -11.05 10.39
CA ARG A 2 -3.01 -12.05 11.07
C ARG A 2 -2.67 -13.34 10.30
N PRO A 3 -3.61 -14.04 9.64
CA PRO A 3 -3.27 -15.24 8.88
C PRO A 3 -2.35 -14.96 7.69
N ILE A 4 -2.51 -13.80 7.03
CA ILE A 4 -1.67 -13.41 5.88
C ILE A 4 -0.24 -13.13 6.37
N GLU A 5 -0.11 -12.34 7.43
CA GLU A 5 1.20 -11.98 8.00
C GLU A 5 2.03 -13.20 8.36
N GLY A 6 1.42 -14.23 8.95
CA GLY A 6 2.10 -15.49 9.29
C GLY A 6 2.58 -16.28 8.07
N GLU A 7 1.95 -16.14 6.91
CA GLU A 7 2.33 -16.81 5.66
C GLU A 7 3.36 -16.02 4.84
N VAL A 8 3.33 -14.68 4.92
CA VAL A 8 4.20 -13.83 4.07
C VAL A 8 5.44 -13.31 4.77
N LEU A 9 5.44 -13.12 6.09
CA LEU A 9 6.59 -12.59 6.82
C LEU A 9 7.49 -13.70 7.35
N HIS A 10 8.80 -13.45 7.36
CA HIS A 10 9.76 -14.32 8.04
C HIS A 10 9.42 -14.44 9.54
N ALA A 11 9.74 -15.59 10.15
CA ALA A 11 9.35 -15.92 11.52
C ALA A 11 9.79 -14.88 12.56
N ASP A 12 10.94 -14.24 12.33
CA ASP A 12 11.50 -13.19 13.19
C ASP A 12 10.61 -11.94 13.31
N HIS A 13 9.63 -11.76 12.40
CA HIS A 13 8.75 -10.61 12.34
C HIS A 13 7.33 -10.90 12.88
N VAL A 14 7.01 -12.15 13.22
CA VAL A 14 5.66 -12.58 13.62
C VAL A 14 5.24 -12.00 14.98
N ALA A 15 6.19 -11.61 15.83
CA ALA A 15 5.85 -10.93 17.09
C ALA A 15 5.30 -9.50 16.89
N SER A 16 5.42 -8.93 15.68
CA SER A 16 5.11 -7.54 15.40
C SER A 16 3.69 -7.29 14.87
N LEU A 17 2.82 -8.31 14.86
CA LEU A 17 1.44 -8.15 14.40
C LEU A 17 0.68 -7.22 15.33
N SER A 18 0.10 -6.16 14.78
CA SER A 18 -0.61 -5.16 15.57
C SER A 18 -1.89 -4.71 14.88
N GLY A 19 -3.03 -4.95 15.53
CA GLY A 19 -4.31 -4.43 15.08
C GLY A 19 -4.35 -2.90 15.11
N GLU A 20 -3.64 -2.27 16.05
CA GLU A 20 -3.46 -0.83 16.11
C GLU A 20 -2.65 -0.31 14.92
N ALA A 21 -1.56 -0.99 14.55
CA ALA A 21 -0.77 -0.60 13.38
C ALA A 21 -1.57 -0.70 12.08
N PHE A 22 -2.37 -1.77 11.92
CA PHE A 22 -3.28 -1.91 10.80
C PHE A 22 -4.35 -0.80 10.77
N PHE A 23 -4.97 -0.50 11.92
CA PHE A 23 -5.96 0.57 12.02
C PHE A 23 -5.36 1.93 11.68
N LEU A 24 -4.17 2.24 12.21
CA LEU A 24 -3.45 3.48 11.89
C LEU A 24 -3.12 3.57 10.41
N GLN A 25 -2.71 2.47 9.77
CA GLN A 25 -2.49 2.48 8.32
C GLN A 25 -3.76 2.88 7.57
N VAL A 26 -4.91 2.27 7.89
CA VAL A 26 -6.18 2.58 7.22
C VAL A 26 -6.57 4.03 7.46
N LEU A 27 -6.50 4.50 8.71
CA LEU A 27 -6.79 5.89 9.05
C LEU A 27 -5.89 6.86 8.26
N PHE A 28 -4.59 6.61 8.22
CA PHE A 28 -3.65 7.49 7.55
C PHE A 28 -3.66 7.35 6.02
N HIS A 29 -4.10 6.21 5.49
CA HIS A 29 -4.43 6.05 4.07
C HIS A 29 -5.54 7.05 3.68
N GLU A 30 -6.66 7.06 4.43
CA GLU A 30 -7.78 7.97 4.16
C GLU A 30 -7.37 9.45 4.31
N LEU A 31 -6.56 9.77 5.32
CA LEU A 31 -6.00 11.12 5.46
C LEU A 31 -5.11 11.49 4.27
N SER A 32 -4.33 10.53 3.75
CA SER A 32 -3.40 10.77 2.66
C SER A 32 -4.07 11.01 1.30
N HIS A 33 -5.31 10.57 1.09
CA HIS A 33 -6.10 11.00 -0.06
C HIS A 33 -6.31 12.53 -0.11
N SER A 34 -6.44 13.16 1.07
CA SER A 34 -6.59 14.62 1.16
C SER A 34 -5.27 15.39 1.04
N LEU A 35 -4.14 14.69 0.93
CA LEU A 35 -2.79 15.25 0.86
C LEU A 35 -2.17 15.05 -0.53
N GLY A 36 -1.10 15.80 -0.80
CA GLY A 36 -0.40 15.77 -2.08
C GLY A 36 -1.07 16.60 -3.18
N PRO A 37 -0.61 16.47 -4.44
CA PRO A 37 -1.11 17.28 -5.55
C PRO A 37 -2.55 16.91 -5.95
N ALA A 38 -3.47 17.86 -5.81
CA ALA A 38 -4.83 17.74 -6.37
C ALA A 38 -4.95 18.30 -7.79
N PHE A 39 -4.06 19.23 -8.15
CA PHE A 39 -4.01 19.87 -9.46
C PHE A 39 -2.59 19.81 -10.03
N VAL A 40 -2.49 19.68 -11.35
CA VAL A 40 -1.22 19.78 -12.07
C VAL A 40 -0.57 21.15 -11.80
N GLY A 41 0.73 21.15 -11.52
CA GLY A 41 1.50 22.31 -11.07
C GLY A 41 1.24 22.72 -9.62
N GLY A 42 0.29 22.08 -8.92
CA GLY A 42 0.04 22.31 -7.49
C GLY A 42 -0.58 23.68 -7.15
N ASP A 43 -1.05 24.46 -8.13
CA ASP A 43 -1.69 25.76 -7.87
C ASP A 43 -3.23 25.63 -7.80
N PRO A 44 -3.83 25.61 -6.60
CA PRO A 44 -5.28 25.52 -6.46
C PRO A 44 -6.03 26.79 -6.87
N LYS A 45 -5.31 27.92 -7.08
CA LYS A 45 -5.84 29.23 -7.46
C LYS A 45 -5.60 29.59 -8.93
N GLY A 46 -4.95 28.70 -9.70
CA GLY A 46 -4.72 28.88 -11.13
C GLY A 46 -6.02 28.91 -11.93
N LYS A 47 -6.12 29.82 -12.91
CA LYS A 47 -7.31 29.96 -13.77
C LYS A 47 -7.53 28.76 -14.70
N ASP A 48 -6.45 28.06 -15.07
CA ASP A 48 -6.44 26.90 -15.95
C ASP A 48 -6.03 25.62 -15.20
N LYS A 49 -6.53 25.44 -13.97
CA LYS A 49 -6.18 24.26 -13.17
C LYS A 49 -6.73 22.99 -13.80
N VAL A 50 -5.86 21.99 -13.93
CA VAL A 50 -6.22 20.64 -14.39
C VAL A 50 -6.16 19.70 -13.20
N ASP A 51 -7.28 19.05 -12.89
CA ASP A 51 -7.36 17.99 -11.87
C ASP A 51 -6.40 16.84 -12.27
N VAL A 52 -5.59 16.35 -11.33
CA VAL A 52 -4.64 15.25 -11.57
C VAL A 52 -5.34 14.02 -12.13
N ARG A 53 -6.59 13.74 -11.70
CA ARG A 53 -7.40 12.66 -12.24
C ARG A 53 -7.69 12.83 -13.73
N VAL A 54 -7.92 14.06 -14.17
CA VAL A 54 -8.15 14.37 -15.58
C VAL A 54 -6.86 14.18 -16.38
N ALA A 55 -5.72 14.62 -15.84
CA ALA A 55 -4.43 14.51 -16.51
C ALA A 55 -3.95 13.05 -16.64
N LEU A 56 -4.17 12.21 -15.62
CA LEU A 56 -3.65 10.84 -15.58
C LEU A 56 -4.63 9.76 -16.09
N GLU A 57 -5.89 10.13 -16.31
CA GLU A 57 -6.95 9.28 -16.86
C GLU A 57 -7.04 7.91 -16.16
N ALA A 58 -7.02 6.80 -16.89
CA ALA A 58 -7.11 5.44 -16.36
C ALA A 58 -5.98 5.05 -15.39
N SER A 59 -4.88 5.81 -15.39
CA SER A 59 -3.74 5.57 -14.49
C SER A 59 -3.87 6.30 -13.17
N TYR A 60 -4.83 7.22 -13.05
CA TYR A 60 -5.08 7.95 -11.82
C TYR A 60 -5.40 7.03 -10.66
N SER A 61 -6.48 6.24 -10.76
CA SER A 61 -6.99 5.47 -9.62
C SER A 61 -5.94 4.55 -8.99
N PRO A 62 -5.26 3.63 -9.72
CA PRO A 62 -4.27 2.77 -9.11
C PRO A 62 -3.05 3.53 -8.56
N LEU A 63 -2.70 4.68 -9.14
CA LEU A 63 -1.60 5.51 -8.66
C LEU A 63 -1.98 6.30 -7.40
N GLU A 64 -3.21 6.81 -7.33
CA GLU A 64 -3.75 7.52 -6.16
C GLU A 64 -3.91 6.59 -4.96
N GLU A 65 -4.36 5.36 -5.18
CA GLU A 65 -4.41 4.33 -4.12
C GLU A 65 -3.02 3.97 -3.62
N ALA A 66 -2.06 3.77 -4.55
CA ALA A 66 -0.67 3.54 -4.18
C ALA A 66 -0.09 4.73 -3.39
N LYS A 67 -0.43 5.97 -3.76
CA LYS A 67 -0.05 7.18 -3.02
C LYS A 67 -0.63 7.14 -1.61
N ALA A 68 -1.94 6.93 -1.48
CA ALA A 68 -2.62 6.94 -0.19
C ALA A 68 -2.04 5.89 0.77
N ASP A 69 -1.79 4.67 0.28
CA ASP A 69 -1.16 3.61 1.07
C ASP A 69 0.25 3.98 1.56
N VAL A 70 1.15 4.34 0.63
CA VAL A 70 2.56 4.57 0.97
C VAL A 70 2.78 5.89 1.72
N MET A 71 2.00 6.91 1.40
CA MET A 71 1.97 8.17 2.14
C MET A 71 1.33 7.99 3.51
N GLY A 72 0.36 7.09 3.65
CA GLY A 72 -0.20 6.71 4.94
C GLY A 72 0.87 6.13 5.87
N ALA A 73 1.67 5.17 5.37
CA ALA A 73 2.81 4.64 6.11
C ALA A 73 3.84 5.73 6.44
N PHE A 74 4.20 6.58 5.46
CA PHE A 74 5.10 7.71 5.66
C PHE A 74 4.62 8.66 6.77
N ASN A 75 3.34 9.02 6.76
CA ASN A 75 2.76 9.96 7.72
C ASN A 75 2.69 9.37 9.12
N VAL A 76 2.44 8.06 9.29
CA VAL A 76 2.52 7.42 10.61
C VAL A 76 3.95 7.48 11.14
N LEU A 77 4.95 7.17 10.31
CA LEU A 77 6.37 7.29 10.69
C LEU A 77 6.75 8.72 11.08
N TYR A 78 6.25 9.71 10.33
CA TYR A 78 6.42 11.12 10.64
C TYR A 78 5.81 11.50 12.00
N MET A 79 4.60 11.03 12.31
CA MET A 79 3.97 11.30 13.61
C MET A 79 4.72 10.63 14.77
N ILE A 80 5.31 9.45 14.55
CA ILE A 80 6.22 8.80 15.51
C ILE A 80 7.48 9.66 15.72
N GLU A 81 8.10 10.15 14.65
CA GLU A 81 9.28 11.03 14.73
C GLU A 81 8.97 12.32 15.52
N LYS A 82 7.75 12.85 15.37
CA LYS A 82 7.27 14.02 16.13
C LYS A 82 6.92 13.73 17.59
N GLY A 83 6.87 12.46 18.00
CA GLY A 83 6.44 12.05 19.34
C GLY A 83 4.92 12.13 19.56
N GLU A 84 4.14 12.30 18.49
CA GLU A 84 2.66 12.29 18.53
C GLU A 84 2.12 10.85 18.58
N LEU A 85 2.91 9.87 18.14
CA LEU A 85 2.63 8.44 18.26
C LEU A 85 3.78 7.72 18.99
N PRO A 86 3.50 6.64 19.74
CA PRO A 86 4.52 5.89 20.47
C PRO A 86 5.61 5.29 19.56
N ALA A 87 6.87 5.38 19.98
CA ALA A 87 8.03 4.92 19.20
C ALA A 87 8.02 3.40 18.96
N GLU A 88 7.46 2.62 19.88
CA GLU A 88 7.32 1.17 19.78
C GLU A 88 6.39 0.72 18.64
N LEU A 89 5.65 1.63 18.01
CA LEU A 89 4.81 1.34 16.85
C LEU A 89 5.60 1.26 15.55
N LYS A 90 6.82 1.81 15.47
CA LYS A 90 7.55 1.97 14.21
C LYS A 90 7.68 0.65 13.42
N ASP A 91 8.24 -0.37 14.04
CA ASP A 91 8.46 -1.67 13.38
C ASP A 91 7.14 -2.39 13.10
N LYS A 92 6.16 -2.26 14.00
CA LYS A 92 4.83 -2.84 13.85
C LYS A 92 4.10 -2.25 12.63
N VAL A 93 4.20 -0.93 12.44
CA VAL A 93 3.62 -0.21 11.30
C VAL A 93 4.29 -0.66 10.02
N LEU A 94 5.62 -0.63 9.95
CA LEU A 94 6.37 -1.06 8.75
C LEU A 94 6.01 -2.49 8.32
N LEU A 95 5.97 -3.42 9.26
CA LEU A 95 5.68 -4.83 8.98
C LEU A 95 4.21 -5.08 8.65
N SER A 96 3.28 -4.47 9.40
CA SER A 96 1.83 -4.62 9.16
C SER A 96 1.42 -3.98 7.83
N TYR A 97 1.99 -2.82 7.49
CA TYR A 97 1.82 -2.17 6.20
C TYR A 97 2.28 -3.07 5.05
N PHE A 98 3.53 -3.54 5.10
CA PHE A 98 4.07 -4.40 4.05
C PHE A 98 3.25 -5.68 3.88
N ALA A 99 2.91 -6.37 4.96
CA ALA A 99 2.07 -7.56 4.89
C ALA A 99 0.63 -7.25 4.40
N GLY A 100 0.10 -6.08 4.74
CA GLY A 100 -1.20 -5.58 4.28
C GLY A 100 -1.31 -5.43 2.77
N LEU A 101 -0.20 -5.14 2.09
CA LEU A 101 -0.18 -5.07 0.63
C LEU A 101 -0.55 -6.41 -0.02
N PHE A 102 -0.24 -7.56 0.62
CA PHE A 102 -0.68 -8.86 0.11
C PHE A 102 -2.18 -9.07 0.26
N ARG A 103 -2.85 -8.44 1.23
CA ARG A 103 -4.32 -8.46 1.30
C ARG A 103 -4.89 -7.71 0.10
N SER A 104 -4.44 -6.48 -0.13
CA SER A 104 -4.93 -5.64 -1.23
C SER A 104 -4.62 -6.26 -2.61
N ALA A 105 -3.43 -6.83 -2.79
CA ALA A 105 -3.05 -7.50 -4.03
C ALA A 105 -3.96 -8.69 -4.40
N ARG A 106 -4.64 -9.32 -3.43
CA ARG A 106 -5.60 -10.41 -3.68
C ARG A 106 -6.94 -9.95 -4.27
N PHE A 107 -7.23 -8.64 -4.25
CA PHE A 107 -8.34 -8.09 -5.03
C PHE A 107 -8.08 -8.15 -6.54
N GLY A 108 -6.81 -8.29 -6.93
CA GLY A 108 -6.36 -8.43 -8.31
C GLY A 108 -6.03 -7.10 -8.96
N VAL A 109 -5.12 -7.13 -9.94
CA VAL A 109 -4.60 -5.91 -10.61
C VAL A 109 -5.58 -5.25 -11.59
N ALA A 110 -6.76 -5.84 -11.76
CA ALA A 110 -7.88 -5.18 -12.44
C ALA A 110 -8.56 -4.11 -11.55
N GLU A 111 -8.38 -4.21 -10.24
CA GLU A 111 -8.87 -3.26 -9.24
C GLU A 111 -7.73 -2.28 -8.86
N ALA A 112 -8.08 -1.03 -8.54
CA ALA A 112 -7.13 0.05 -8.32
C ALA A 112 -6.23 -0.20 -7.10
N HIS A 113 -6.78 -0.61 -5.96
CA HIS A 113 -6.03 -0.98 -4.76
C HIS A 113 -5.12 -2.17 -5.05
N GLY A 114 -5.64 -3.19 -5.74
CA GLY A 114 -4.84 -4.37 -6.10
C GLY A 114 -3.63 -4.04 -6.99
N ARG A 115 -3.82 -3.19 -8.00
CA ARG A 115 -2.75 -2.72 -8.89
C ARG A 115 -1.76 -1.80 -8.17
N GLY A 116 -2.26 -0.91 -7.32
CA GLY A 116 -1.45 -0.03 -6.48
C GLY A 116 -0.61 -0.79 -5.44
N ALA A 117 -1.16 -1.86 -4.86
CA ALA A 117 -0.44 -2.74 -3.94
C ALA A 117 0.68 -3.52 -4.66
N ALA A 118 0.42 -4.02 -5.86
CA ALA A 118 1.44 -4.66 -6.68
C ALA A 118 2.61 -3.71 -7.01
N LEU A 119 2.30 -2.45 -7.36
CA LEU A 119 3.28 -1.39 -7.56
C LEU A 119 4.20 -1.24 -6.34
N GLN A 120 3.61 -1.09 -5.15
CA GLN A 120 4.37 -0.91 -3.90
C GLN A 120 5.25 -2.13 -3.58
N LEU A 121 4.70 -3.34 -3.67
CA LEU A 121 5.43 -4.59 -3.43
C LEU A 121 6.65 -4.73 -4.36
N ASN A 122 6.46 -4.51 -5.66
CA ASN A 122 7.56 -4.62 -6.63
C ASN A 122 8.61 -3.52 -6.46
N ARG A 123 8.22 -2.31 -6.06
CA ARG A 123 9.16 -1.22 -5.75
C ARG A 123 10.02 -1.54 -4.52
N PHE A 124 9.44 -2.15 -3.48
CA PHE A 124 10.19 -2.56 -2.30
C PHE A 124 11.14 -3.74 -2.55
N LEU A 125 10.74 -4.67 -3.43
CA LEU A 125 11.63 -5.72 -3.92
C LEU A 125 12.78 -5.13 -4.74
N ALA A 126 12.50 -4.21 -5.68
CA ALA A 126 13.51 -3.57 -6.52
C ALA A 126 14.51 -2.73 -5.70
N ALA A 127 14.05 -2.09 -4.62
CA ALA A 127 14.90 -1.35 -3.69
C ALA A 127 15.73 -2.25 -2.75
N GLY A 128 15.49 -3.57 -2.75
CA GLY A 128 16.11 -4.50 -1.80
C GLY A 128 15.69 -4.26 -0.35
N ALA A 129 14.58 -3.57 -0.13
CA ALA A 129 13.96 -3.38 1.18
C ALA A 129 13.30 -4.66 1.70
N VAL A 130 12.94 -5.54 0.76
CA VAL A 130 12.30 -6.82 1.04
C VAL A 130 12.99 -7.86 0.17
N THR A 131 13.31 -9.02 0.75
CA THR A 131 13.91 -10.14 0.02
C THR A 131 13.22 -11.46 0.35
N PRO A 132 12.96 -12.34 -0.64
CA PRO A 132 12.43 -13.66 -0.35
C PRO A 132 13.50 -14.54 0.29
N ASP A 133 13.16 -15.18 1.39
CA ASP A 133 13.95 -16.23 2.01
C ASP A 133 13.89 -17.49 1.14
N SER A 134 15.05 -18.00 0.72
CA SER A 134 15.12 -19.11 -0.23
C SER A 134 14.59 -20.44 0.31
N ALA A 135 14.56 -20.62 1.63
CA ALA A 135 14.09 -21.85 2.27
C ALA A 135 12.56 -21.87 2.45
N SER A 136 12.00 -20.77 2.94
CA SER A 136 10.57 -20.67 3.28
C SER A 136 9.73 -20.00 2.20
N GLY A 137 10.35 -19.22 1.32
CA GLY A 137 9.68 -18.32 0.38
C GLY A 137 8.88 -17.21 1.06
N LYS A 138 9.13 -16.95 2.35
CA LYS A 138 8.60 -15.80 3.09
C LYS A 138 9.54 -14.61 2.93
N PHE A 139 9.04 -13.41 3.19
CA PHE A 139 9.79 -12.18 2.99
C PHE A 139 10.50 -11.73 4.27
N LYS A 140 11.81 -11.47 4.15
CA LYS A 140 12.61 -10.74 5.14
C LYS A 140 12.54 -9.26 4.81
N VAL A 141 12.29 -8.44 5.82
CA VAL A 141 12.15 -6.99 5.67
C VAL A 141 13.34 -6.30 6.33
N ASP A 142 14.05 -5.50 5.53
CA ASP A 142 15.05 -4.55 6.03
C ASP A 142 14.31 -3.25 6.36
N LEU A 143 14.05 -3.01 7.65
CA LEU A 143 13.19 -1.91 8.11
C LEU A 143 13.71 -0.54 7.69
N ALA A 144 15.04 -0.33 7.74
CA ALA A 144 15.65 0.94 7.36
C ALA A 144 15.52 1.19 5.86
N LYS A 145 15.75 0.16 5.03
CA LYS A 145 15.55 0.27 3.58
C LYS A 145 14.07 0.42 3.22
N LEU A 146 13.16 -0.21 3.96
CA LEU A 146 11.73 -0.06 3.74
C LEU A 146 11.28 1.37 4.02
N GLU A 147 11.72 1.98 5.12
CA GLU A 147 11.45 3.39 5.44
C GLU A 147 11.96 4.35 4.35
N GLN A 148 13.17 4.10 3.84
CA GLN A 148 13.71 4.86 2.71
C GLN A 148 12.88 4.66 1.44
N ALA A 149 12.56 3.41 1.10
CA ALA A 149 11.81 3.07 -0.10
C ALA A 149 10.36 3.62 -0.06
N ILE A 150 9.75 3.70 1.12
CA ILE A 150 8.47 4.40 1.35
C ILE A 150 8.62 5.88 0.97
N SER A 151 9.61 6.56 1.52
CA SER A 151 9.86 7.99 1.25
C SER A 151 10.12 8.25 -0.23
N ASP A 152 10.91 7.40 -0.87
CA ASP A 152 11.21 7.48 -2.30
C ASP A 152 9.96 7.29 -3.15
N LEU A 153 9.10 6.32 -2.82
CA LEU A 153 7.88 6.08 -3.59
C LEU A 153 6.84 7.19 -3.42
N VAL A 154 6.68 7.74 -2.20
CA VAL A 154 5.84 8.94 -1.98
C VAL A 154 6.29 10.08 -2.88
N ARG A 155 7.61 10.38 -2.89
CA ARG A 155 8.18 11.43 -3.71
C ARG A 155 7.89 11.19 -5.19
N ASP A 156 8.22 10.00 -5.69
CA ASP A 156 8.10 9.69 -7.11
C ASP A 156 6.64 9.81 -7.59
N ILE A 157 5.68 9.26 -6.84
CA ILE A 157 4.26 9.38 -7.17
C ILE A 157 3.80 10.84 -7.12
N CYS A 158 4.16 11.58 -6.08
CA CYS A 158 3.78 13.00 -5.95
C CYS A 158 4.36 13.86 -7.09
N LEU A 159 5.58 13.58 -7.55
CA LEU A 159 6.16 14.30 -8.68
C LEU A 159 5.42 14.01 -9.98
N ILE A 160 5.04 12.76 -10.24
CA ILE A 160 4.23 12.37 -11.41
C ILE A 160 2.86 13.06 -11.38
N GLN A 161 2.19 13.05 -10.22
CA GLN A 161 0.90 13.71 -10.04
C GLN A 161 1.03 15.23 -10.19
N HIS A 162 2.05 15.84 -9.60
CA HIS A 162 2.31 17.28 -9.72
C HIS A 162 2.56 17.70 -11.16
N SER A 163 3.33 16.93 -11.94
CA SER A 163 3.59 17.25 -13.34
C SER A 163 2.42 16.90 -14.27
N GLY A 164 1.48 16.07 -13.83
CA GLY A 164 0.43 15.51 -14.69
C GLY A 164 1.00 14.58 -15.76
N ASP A 165 2.15 13.95 -15.51
CA ASP A 165 2.86 13.14 -16.49
C ASP A 165 2.21 11.75 -16.65
N LYS A 166 1.22 11.69 -17.55
CA LYS A 166 0.53 10.47 -17.96
C LYS A 166 1.49 9.36 -18.39
N VAL A 167 2.53 9.68 -19.15
CA VAL A 167 3.47 8.70 -19.70
C VAL A 167 4.31 8.09 -18.59
N ALA A 168 4.77 8.90 -17.64
CA ALA A 168 5.48 8.40 -16.46
C ALA A 168 4.57 7.56 -15.57
N ALA A 169 3.31 7.95 -15.37
CA ALA A 169 2.33 7.16 -14.63
C ALA A 169 2.10 5.78 -15.27
N ASP A 170 1.90 5.75 -16.59
CA ASP A 170 1.70 4.51 -17.36
C ASP A 170 2.92 3.60 -17.25
N LYS A 171 4.13 4.17 -17.45
CA LYS A 171 5.38 3.43 -17.32
C LYS A 171 5.55 2.82 -15.93
N LEU A 172 5.32 3.61 -14.87
CA LEU A 172 5.46 3.15 -13.49
C LEU A 172 4.52 1.97 -13.20
N LEU A 173 3.26 2.07 -13.62
CA LEU A 173 2.26 1.02 -13.44
C LEU A 173 2.50 -0.20 -14.34
N ASP A 174 3.08 -0.02 -15.53
CA ASP A 174 3.39 -1.13 -16.43
C ASP A 174 4.62 -1.91 -15.98
N GLU A 175 5.61 -1.24 -15.39
CA GLU A 175 6.81 -1.88 -14.87
C GLU A 175 6.53 -2.58 -13.53
N HIS A 176 5.75 -1.95 -12.65
CA HIS A 176 5.63 -2.41 -11.26
C HIS A 176 4.20 -2.76 -10.82
N GLY A 177 3.16 -2.31 -11.50
CA GLY A 177 1.75 -2.60 -11.14
C GLY A 177 1.26 -3.99 -11.56
N LYS A 178 2.13 -5.01 -11.53
CA LYS A 178 1.85 -6.37 -12.02
C LYS A 178 2.15 -7.42 -10.96
N ILE A 179 1.36 -8.49 -10.92
CA ILE A 179 1.71 -9.67 -10.12
C ILE A 179 2.83 -10.42 -10.83
N THR A 180 4.05 -10.33 -10.29
CA THR A 180 5.22 -11.07 -10.80
C THR A 180 5.13 -12.54 -10.38
N PRO A 181 5.88 -13.46 -11.01
CA PRO A 181 5.90 -14.87 -10.60
C PRO A 181 6.23 -15.07 -9.11
N LEU A 182 7.12 -14.22 -8.56
CA LEU A 182 7.46 -14.22 -7.14
C LEU A 182 6.25 -13.86 -6.27
N LEU A 183 5.54 -12.77 -6.62
CA LEU A 183 4.35 -12.37 -5.88
C LEU A 183 3.21 -13.38 -6.04
N GLN A 184 3.04 -13.96 -7.22
CA GLN A 184 2.04 -15.02 -7.45
C GLN A 184 2.30 -16.22 -6.54
N ALA A 185 3.55 -16.69 -6.45
CA ALA A 185 3.91 -17.81 -5.58
C ALA A 185 3.65 -17.52 -4.09
N ALA A 186 3.75 -16.26 -3.66
CA ALA A 186 3.37 -15.85 -2.31
C ALA A 186 1.85 -15.81 -2.13
N LEU A 187 1.10 -15.30 -3.12
CA LEU A 187 -0.37 -15.21 -3.08
C LEU A 187 -1.03 -16.60 -3.12
N ASP A 188 -0.44 -17.56 -3.84
CA ASP A 188 -0.94 -18.95 -3.93
C ASP A 188 -0.97 -19.64 -2.56
N LYS A 189 -0.02 -19.31 -1.66
CA LYS A 189 0.01 -19.82 -0.27
C LYS A 189 -1.16 -19.29 0.56
N LEU A 190 -1.81 -18.21 0.13
CA LEU A 190 -2.94 -17.58 0.82
C LEU A 190 -4.30 -18.13 0.38
N GLY A 191 -4.34 -19.16 -0.49
CA GLY A 191 -5.58 -19.69 -1.06
C GLY A 191 -6.61 -20.19 -0.04
N ASN A 192 -6.15 -20.68 1.12
CA ASN A 192 -7.02 -21.15 2.21
C ASN A 192 -7.46 -20.04 3.18
N ILE A 193 -6.94 -18.82 3.01
CA ILE A 193 -7.29 -17.67 3.84
C ILE A 193 -8.40 -16.90 3.11
N PRO A 194 -9.51 -16.50 3.76
CA PRO A 194 -10.53 -15.67 3.11
C PRO A 194 -9.94 -14.38 2.51
N VAL A 195 -10.47 -13.93 1.37
CA VAL A 195 -10.05 -12.66 0.74
C VAL A 195 -10.52 -11.47 1.57
N ASP A 196 -11.82 -11.47 1.90
CA ASP A 196 -12.47 -10.47 2.72
C ASP A 196 -13.65 -11.08 3.48
N ILE A 197 -14.45 -10.24 4.13
CA ILE A 197 -15.61 -10.64 4.92
C ILE A 197 -16.90 -10.61 4.10
N ARG A 198 -17.84 -11.49 4.46
CA ARG A 198 -19.25 -11.34 4.10
C ARG A 198 -19.98 -10.82 5.33
N PRO A 199 -20.33 -9.52 5.39
CA PRO A 199 -21.02 -9.01 6.56
C PRO A 199 -22.42 -9.61 6.69
N SER A 200 -22.91 -9.66 7.92
CA SER A 200 -24.28 -10.00 8.27
C SER A 200 -24.79 -8.90 9.19
N TYR A 201 -25.86 -8.22 8.79
CA TYR A 201 -26.45 -7.12 9.53
C TYR A 201 -27.87 -7.45 10.02
N PRO A 202 -28.05 -8.35 11.01
CA PRO A 202 -29.38 -8.69 11.54
C PRO A 202 -30.16 -7.48 12.08
N LEU A 203 -29.44 -6.48 12.63
CA LEU A 203 -30.05 -5.23 13.12
C LEU A 203 -30.57 -4.33 11.98
N ALA A 204 -30.10 -4.52 10.76
CA ALA A 204 -30.64 -3.87 9.56
C ALA A 204 -31.80 -4.68 8.93
N GLY A 205 -32.20 -5.80 9.54
CA GLY A 205 -33.27 -6.68 9.03
C GLY A 205 -32.81 -7.70 7.99
N GLU A 206 -31.50 -7.90 7.81
CA GLU A 206 -31.01 -8.96 6.92
C GLU A 206 -31.34 -10.35 7.47
N ILE A 207 -32.03 -11.15 6.66
CA ILE A 207 -32.27 -12.57 6.93
C ILE A 207 -31.15 -13.33 6.23
N LEU A 208 -30.33 -14.06 7.00
CA LEU A 208 -29.28 -14.90 6.43
C LEU A 208 -29.88 -15.93 5.48
N PRO A 209 -29.34 -16.12 4.26
CA PRO A 209 -29.69 -17.27 3.47
C PRO A 209 -29.34 -18.54 4.25
N GLN A 210 -30.32 -19.44 4.41
CA GLN A 210 -30.15 -20.76 5.01
C GLN A 210 -29.12 -21.60 4.25
#